data_AF-A0A951VID1-F1
#
_entry.id   AF-A0A951VID1-F1
#
_cell.length_a   1.000
_cell.length_b   1.000
_cell.length_c   1.000
_cell.angle_alpha   90.00
_cell.angle_beta   90.00
_cell.angle_gamma   90.00
#
_symmetry.space_group_name_H-M   'P 1'
#
loop_
_entity.id
_entity.type
_entity.pdbx_description
1 polymer ?
#
loop_
_entity_poly.entity_id
_entity_poly.type
_entity_poly.pdbx_seq_one_letter_code
_entity_poly.pdbx_strand_id
1 'polypeptide(L)'
;IYWNYRDDAILVVGDECDEEILVCNNPQPQTFNPLRIEKYKNFSYFYPEPSNPNAPNYIVAGCQLKRNNNVQGITFIIPGMYLGKEFGQNYDWTPSSSAIINLCLNEIEQRWIIKFEELRIPIFSSACIEGYIDLGDGTDTTILNSEIQSKSDYAILLNDLDYWEKGSYSQPGKKPHKYAFESGILKHENKHFQIDSVYVVNTFNKFFLDLFNSWILDKSQYSCPEDALSSKEESIRVFTSNEISNCFLRYDNLKDWEKKNEELDCDQYVRPEYKIIRNRIQNWATNKSW
;
A
#
# COMPACT_ATOMS: atom_id res chain seq x y z
N ILE A 1 11.62 42.90 -0.49
CA ILE A 1 11.54 41.44 -0.67
C ILE A 1 11.02 40.86 0.63
N TYR A 2 9.77 40.40 0.63
CA TYR A 2 9.13 39.75 1.78
C TYR A 2 9.23 38.24 1.55
N TRP A 3 9.86 37.54 2.49
CA TRP A 3 10.05 36.09 2.42
C TRP A 3 8.94 35.41 3.24
N ASN A 4 8.06 34.65 2.57
CA ASN A 4 7.13 33.74 3.24
C ASN A 4 7.60 32.31 2.99
N TYR A 5 7.77 31.56 4.06
CA TYR A 5 8.15 30.15 4.02
C TYR A 5 6.89 29.29 3.86
N ARG A 6 6.84 28.49 2.79
CA ARG A 6 6.14 27.19 2.82
C ARG A 6 7.21 26.13 3.00
N ASP A 7 6.90 25.07 3.74
CA ASP A 7 7.86 24.19 4.42
C ASP A 7 8.97 23.54 3.55
N ASP A 8 8.98 23.68 2.21
CA ASP A 8 10.04 23.16 1.34
C ASP A 8 10.46 24.07 0.15
N ALA A 9 10.02 25.35 0.09
CA ALA A 9 10.46 26.30 -0.95
C ALA A 9 10.48 27.77 -0.48
N ILE A 10 11.34 28.59 -1.10
CA ILE A 10 11.35 30.05 -0.93
C ILE A 10 10.54 30.70 -2.06
N LEU A 11 9.61 31.57 -1.68
CA LEU A 11 8.71 32.29 -2.58
C LEU A 11 9.38 33.56 -3.15
N VAL A 12 9.42 33.69 -4.49
CA VAL A 12 9.86 34.91 -5.18
C VAL A 12 8.73 35.38 -6.10
N VAL A 13 8.15 36.55 -5.78
CA VAL A 13 7.12 37.18 -6.63
C VAL A 13 7.82 37.80 -7.84
N GLY A 14 7.59 37.26 -9.03
CA GLY A 14 8.00 37.86 -10.30
C GLY A 14 6.82 38.63 -10.90
N ASP A 15 7.04 39.88 -11.31
CA ASP A 15 5.99 40.78 -11.82
C ASP A 15 5.43 40.40 -13.22
N GLU A 16 5.87 39.27 -13.84
CA GLU A 16 5.55 38.90 -15.23
C GLU A 16 4.94 37.50 -15.43
N CYS A 17 4.89 36.64 -14.41
CA CYS A 17 4.31 35.29 -14.52
C CYS A 17 2.93 35.23 -13.84
N ASP A 18 2.05 34.38 -14.35
CA ASP A 18 0.74 34.13 -13.75
C ASP A 18 0.89 33.33 -12.43
N GLU A 19 1.88 32.44 -12.37
CA GLU A 19 2.24 31.71 -11.15
C GLU A 19 3.51 32.26 -10.48
N GLU A 20 3.58 32.16 -9.15
CA GLU A 20 4.73 32.59 -8.37
C GLU A 20 5.95 31.68 -8.63
N ILE A 21 7.13 32.29 -8.73
CA ILE A 21 8.37 31.53 -8.92
C ILE A 21 8.82 30.99 -7.56
N LEU A 22 8.68 29.69 -7.38
CA LEU A 22 9.17 28.97 -6.20
C LEU A 22 10.62 28.53 -6.43
N VAL A 23 11.54 28.89 -5.55
CA VAL A 23 12.93 28.40 -5.58
C VAL A 23 13.06 27.10 -4.80
N CYS A 24 13.69 26.09 -5.38
CA CYS A 24 13.86 24.78 -4.73
C CYS A 24 14.75 24.90 -3.49
N ASN A 25 14.25 24.53 -2.30
CA ASN A 25 15.11 24.38 -1.13
C ASN A 25 16.08 23.21 -1.28
N ASN A 26 15.66 22.15 -1.99
CA ASN A 26 16.50 21.01 -2.35
C ASN A 26 16.44 20.76 -3.87
N PRO A 27 17.49 21.13 -4.62
CA PRO A 27 17.54 20.95 -6.07
C PRO A 27 17.83 19.50 -6.49
N GLN A 28 17.94 18.55 -5.56
CA GLN A 28 18.13 17.12 -5.88
C GLN A 28 16.80 16.45 -6.31
N PRO A 29 16.86 15.28 -6.98
CA PRO A 29 15.68 14.46 -7.26
C PRO A 29 14.86 14.20 -5.99
N GLN A 30 13.53 14.16 -6.14
CA GLN A 30 12.66 13.74 -5.03
C GLN A 30 12.92 12.28 -4.67
N THR A 31 12.66 11.94 -3.40
CA THR A 31 12.72 10.57 -2.91
C THR A 31 11.47 10.23 -2.10
N PHE A 32 11.09 8.96 -2.11
CA PHE A 32 10.02 8.45 -1.27
C PHE A 32 10.45 8.41 0.19
N ASN A 33 9.59 8.91 1.08
CA ASN A 33 9.75 8.69 2.52
C ASN A 33 8.94 7.45 2.93
N PRO A 34 9.61 6.34 3.30
CA PRO A 34 8.93 5.09 3.68
C PRO A 34 8.12 5.22 4.98
N LEU A 35 8.28 6.30 5.75
CA LEU A 35 7.54 6.52 7.00
C LEU A 35 6.13 7.07 6.78
N ARG A 36 5.71 7.33 5.53
CA ARG A 36 4.42 7.95 5.19
C ARG A 36 3.51 7.04 4.38
N ILE A 37 3.51 5.77 4.76
CA ILE A 37 2.60 4.79 4.19
C ILE A 37 1.32 4.82 5.01
N GLU A 38 0.20 5.13 4.37
CA GLU A 38 -1.08 5.23 5.04
C GLU A 38 -2.00 4.08 4.63
N LYS A 39 -2.57 3.42 5.65
CA LYS A 39 -3.49 2.29 5.46
C LYS A 39 -4.92 2.82 5.53
N TYR A 40 -5.75 2.47 4.55
CA TYR A 40 -7.13 2.94 4.43
C TYR A 40 -8.12 1.77 4.47
N LYS A 41 -9.30 2.00 5.07
CA LYS A 41 -10.43 1.03 5.12
C LYS A 41 -11.36 1.21 3.92
N ASN A 42 -12.11 0.15 3.60
CA ASN A 42 -13.05 0.08 2.48
C ASN A 42 -14.11 1.18 2.37
N PHE A 43 -14.59 1.35 1.13
CA PHE A 43 -15.88 1.96 0.69
C PHE A 43 -16.21 3.38 1.11
N SER A 44 -15.28 4.06 1.75
CA SER A 44 -15.33 5.50 1.91
C SER A 44 -13.97 6.01 1.48
N TYR A 45 -13.87 6.35 0.19
CA TYR A 45 -12.69 6.98 -0.40
C TYR A 45 -12.11 8.00 0.58
N PHE A 46 -10.90 7.73 1.08
CA PHE A 46 -10.08 8.64 1.87
C PHE A 46 -10.75 9.25 3.12
N TYR A 47 -11.44 8.46 3.95
CA TYR A 47 -11.61 8.86 5.36
C TYR A 47 -10.37 8.44 6.16
N PRO A 48 -9.57 9.38 6.70
CA PRO A 48 -8.51 9.03 7.64
C PRO A 48 -9.09 8.65 9.01
N GLU A 49 -8.61 7.55 9.62
CA GLU A 49 -8.24 7.41 11.06
C GLU A 49 -8.07 5.94 11.54
N PRO A 50 -7.34 5.65 12.66
CA PRO A 50 -6.49 6.51 13.51
C PRO A 50 -5.01 6.06 13.72
N SER A 51 -4.16 7.08 13.95
CA SER A 51 -2.91 7.23 14.75
C SER A 51 -1.87 6.13 14.99
N ASN A 52 -2.00 4.90 14.47
CA ASN A 52 -0.95 3.87 14.64
C ASN A 52 -0.62 3.12 13.34
N PRO A 53 0.43 3.53 12.60
CA PRO A 53 0.81 2.94 11.30
C PRO A 53 1.24 1.46 11.40
N ASN A 54 1.47 0.96 12.61
CA ASN A 54 1.97 -0.39 12.86
C ASN A 54 0.91 -1.42 13.25
N ALA A 55 -0.38 -1.08 13.33
CA ALA A 55 -1.37 -2.09 13.73
C ALA A 55 -1.60 -3.11 12.57
N PRO A 56 -1.51 -4.42 12.82
CA PRO A 56 -1.81 -5.47 11.84
C PRO A 56 -3.30 -5.55 11.45
N ASN A 57 -4.17 -4.82 12.15
CA ASN A 57 -5.64 -4.89 12.04
C ASN A 57 -6.25 -4.14 10.82
N TYR A 58 -5.42 -3.62 9.91
CA TYR A 58 -5.87 -2.81 8.76
C TYR A 58 -5.77 -3.52 7.42
N ILE A 59 -5.25 -4.74 7.42
CA ILE A 59 -5.35 -5.64 6.28
C ILE A 59 -6.69 -6.35 6.41
N VAL A 60 -7.44 -6.43 5.32
CA VAL A 60 -8.79 -7.01 5.33
C VAL A 60 -8.77 -8.25 4.46
N ALA A 61 -9.36 -9.34 4.96
CA ALA A 61 -9.56 -10.54 4.15
C ALA A 61 -10.56 -10.23 3.03
N GLY A 62 -10.13 -10.33 1.77
CA GLY A 62 -10.81 -9.78 0.59
C GLY A 62 -12.24 -10.31 0.34
N CYS A 63 -12.67 -11.37 1.02
CA CYS A 63 -13.98 -11.99 0.83
C CYS A 63 -15.03 -11.72 1.92
N GLN A 64 -14.69 -11.00 3.00
CA GLN A 64 -15.73 -10.43 3.88
C GLN A 64 -16.56 -9.33 3.17
N LEU A 65 -16.22 -9.05 1.91
CA LEU A 65 -16.85 -8.08 1.03
C LEU A 65 -17.48 -8.85 -0.12
N LYS A 66 -18.81 -9.04 -0.04
CA LYS A 66 -19.60 -9.77 -1.05
C LYS A 66 -19.27 -9.31 -2.47
N ARG A 67 -18.91 -10.29 -3.32
CA ARG A 67 -19.09 -10.35 -4.79
C ARG A 67 -19.45 -9.02 -5.48
N ASN A 68 -18.48 -8.11 -5.61
CA ASN A 68 -18.39 -7.16 -6.73
C ASN A 68 -17.01 -6.45 -6.73
N ASN A 69 -16.13 -6.90 -7.63
CA ASN A 69 -15.03 -6.27 -8.37
C ASN A 69 -14.04 -5.24 -7.77
N ASN A 70 -14.10 -4.83 -6.50
CA ASN A 70 -13.18 -3.83 -5.96
C ASN A 70 -12.24 -4.42 -4.90
N VAL A 71 -11.08 -4.88 -5.37
CA VAL A 71 -9.92 -5.24 -4.53
C VAL A 71 -9.53 -4.03 -3.67
N GLN A 72 -9.13 -4.25 -2.42
CA GLN A 72 -8.77 -3.19 -1.45
C GLN A 72 -7.26 -3.03 -1.29
N GLY A 73 -6.78 -1.78 -1.23
CA GLY A 73 -5.35 -1.47 -1.19
C GLY A 73 -4.98 -0.44 -0.13
N ILE A 74 -3.76 -0.55 0.37
CA ILE A 74 -3.02 0.40 1.21
C ILE A 74 -2.38 1.45 0.29
N THR A 75 -2.44 2.74 0.61
CA THR A 75 -1.94 3.79 -0.30
C THR A 75 -0.63 4.39 0.22
N PHE A 76 0.37 4.47 -0.65
CA PHE A 76 1.60 5.22 -0.42
C PHE A 76 1.37 6.69 -0.72
N ILE A 77 1.83 7.56 0.17
CA ILE A 77 1.80 9.01 0.03
C ILE A 77 3.23 9.56 0.17
N ILE A 78 3.59 10.52 -0.68
CA ILE A 78 4.88 11.22 -0.63
C ILE A 78 5.00 12.11 0.62
N PRO A 79 6.20 12.32 1.16
CA PRO A 79 6.47 13.31 2.21
C PRO A 79 6.22 14.77 1.85
N GLY A 80 5.40 15.44 2.69
CA GLY A 80 5.22 16.89 2.79
C GLY A 80 3.84 17.34 3.28
N MET A 81 2.81 16.48 3.24
CA MET A 81 1.42 16.99 3.24
C MET A 81 0.54 16.62 4.45
N TYR A 82 -0.45 17.49 4.70
CA TYR A 82 -1.57 17.36 5.64
C TYR A 82 -2.80 16.81 4.88
N LEU A 83 -3.49 15.81 5.44
CA LEU A 83 -4.63 15.10 4.84
C LEU A 83 -5.95 15.90 4.78
N GLY A 84 -5.87 17.23 4.81
CA GLY A 84 -7.03 18.10 4.91
C GLY A 84 -7.41 18.69 3.58
N LYS A 85 -8.14 17.95 2.73
CA LYS A 85 -9.16 18.54 1.85
C LYS A 85 -10.19 17.52 1.41
N GLU A 86 -11.44 17.95 1.55
CA GLU A 86 -12.70 17.23 1.45
C GLU A 86 -12.86 16.48 0.13
N PHE A 87 -13.11 15.16 0.20
CA PHE A 87 -13.62 14.38 -0.93
C PHE A 87 -15.02 13.85 -0.57
N GLY A 88 -16.01 14.72 -0.70
CA GLY A 88 -17.39 14.30 -0.80
C GLY A 88 -17.70 13.91 -2.25
N GLN A 89 -18.17 12.68 -2.44
CA GLN A 89 -18.75 12.07 -3.66
C GLN A 89 -17.82 11.22 -4.55
N ASN A 90 -18.40 10.09 -4.98
CA ASN A 90 -17.85 9.02 -5.81
C ASN A 90 -16.91 9.52 -6.92
N TYR A 91 -15.60 9.42 -6.69
CA TYR A 91 -14.59 9.69 -7.70
C TYR A 91 -14.05 8.34 -8.22
N ASP A 92 -14.16 8.10 -9.53
CA ASP A 92 -13.44 7.02 -10.19
C ASP A 92 -11.94 7.32 -10.07
N TRP A 93 -11.23 6.55 -9.25
CA TRP A 93 -9.80 6.74 -9.05
C TRP A 93 -9.05 6.49 -10.37
N THR A 94 -8.22 7.45 -10.79
CA THR A 94 -7.27 7.25 -11.88
C THR A 94 -5.84 7.55 -11.41
N PRO A 95 -4.83 6.82 -11.90
CA PRO A 95 -3.42 7.10 -11.57
C PRO A 95 -2.99 8.54 -11.89
N SER A 96 -3.55 9.14 -12.95
CA SER A 96 -3.22 10.50 -13.41
C SER A 96 -3.92 11.62 -12.61
N SER A 97 -5.07 11.34 -11.99
CA SER A 97 -5.79 12.29 -11.11
C SER A 97 -5.26 12.31 -9.67
N SER A 98 -4.29 11.45 -9.36
CA SER A 98 -3.71 11.27 -8.02
C SER A 98 -2.36 11.97 -7.85
N ALA A 99 -2.01 12.85 -8.80
CA ALA A 99 -0.75 13.55 -8.84
C ALA A 99 -0.96 15.07 -8.96
N ILE A 100 -0.47 15.82 -7.97
CA ILE A 100 -0.31 17.28 -8.05
C ILE A 100 1.15 17.53 -8.40
N ILE A 101 1.38 18.11 -9.58
CA ILE A 101 2.70 18.33 -10.16
C ILE A 101 2.93 19.83 -10.19
N ASN A 102 3.99 20.29 -9.54
CA ASN A 102 4.46 21.66 -9.57
C ASN A 102 5.92 21.72 -10.00
N LEU A 103 6.40 22.92 -10.28
CA LEU A 103 7.80 23.18 -10.58
C LEU A 103 8.44 24.05 -9.50
N CYS A 104 9.72 23.84 -9.26
CA CYS A 104 10.55 24.81 -8.54
C CYS A 104 11.82 25.12 -9.35
N LEU A 105 12.35 26.33 -9.19
CA LEU A 105 13.55 26.78 -9.87
C LEU A 105 14.80 26.34 -9.12
N ASN A 106 15.70 25.65 -9.81
CA ASN A 106 17.09 25.54 -9.38
C ASN A 106 17.85 26.79 -9.86
N GLU A 107 18.13 27.72 -8.96
CA GLU A 107 18.82 28.98 -9.30
C GLU A 107 20.29 28.80 -9.69
N ILE A 108 20.94 27.69 -9.32
CA ILE A 108 22.34 27.45 -9.68
C ILE A 108 22.42 26.97 -11.14
N GLU A 109 21.58 26.00 -11.50
CA GLU A 109 21.55 25.40 -12.83
C GLU A 109 20.62 26.15 -13.81
N GLN A 110 19.83 27.11 -13.32
CA GLN A 110 18.84 27.88 -14.08
C GLN A 110 17.85 27.01 -14.85
N ARG A 111 17.34 25.96 -14.19
CA ARG A 111 16.31 25.07 -14.74
C ARG A 111 15.17 24.81 -13.76
N TRP A 112 14.00 24.54 -14.30
CA TRP A 112 12.84 24.08 -13.57
C TRP A 112 12.97 22.61 -13.22
N ILE A 113 12.69 22.29 -11.96
CA ILE A 113 12.69 20.93 -11.43
C ILE A 113 11.25 20.53 -11.16
N ILE A 114 10.84 19.40 -11.76
CA ILE A 114 9.53 18.80 -11.52
C ILE A 114 9.46 18.29 -10.09
N LYS A 115 8.42 18.70 -9.37
CA LYS A 115 8.10 18.23 -8.02
C LYS A 115 6.67 17.73 -7.97
N PHE A 116 6.50 16.52 -7.47
CA PHE A 116 5.19 16.01 -7.08
C PHE A 116 4.91 16.50 -5.67
N GLU A 117 3.90 17.35 -5.53
CA GLU A 117 3.37 17.72 -4.22
C GLU A 117 2.55 16.55 -3.67
N GLU A 118 1.64 16.03 -4.49
CA GLU A 118 0.84 14.84 -4.17
C GLU A 118 1.13 13.73 -5.17
N LEU A 119 1.28 12.50 -4.67
CA LEU A 119 1.26 11.28 -5.48
C LEU A 119 0.73 10.14 -4.63
N ARG A 120 -0.37 9.51 -5.07
CA ARG A 120 -0.97 8.36 -4.39
C ARG A 120 -0.74 7.08 -5.20
N ILE A 121 -0.14 6.09 -4.56
CA ILE A 121 0.15 4.78 -5.18
C ILE A 121 -0.49 3.67 -4.33
N PRO A 122 -1.51 2.98 -4.83
CA PRO A 122 -2.15 1.91 -4.07
C PRO A 122 -1.35 0.59 -4.16
N ILE A 123 -1.30 -0.13 -3.04
CA ILE A 123 -0.70 -1.46 -2.84
C ILE A 123 -1.77 -2.38 -2.30
N PHE A 124 -2.06 -3.45 -3.02
CA PHE A 124 -3.14 -4.37 -2.68
C PHE A 124 -2.56 -5.66 -2.11
N SER A 125 -3.14 -6.15 -1.03
CA SER A 125 -2.83 -7.45 -0.44
C SER A 125 -4.14 -8.04 0.07
N SER A 126 -4.52 -9.22 -0.41
CA SER A 126 -5.82 -9.81 -0.05
C SER A 126 -5.79 -11.34 -0.13
N ALA A 127 -6.07 -11.98 1.01
CA ALA A 127 -6.47 -13.38 1.08
C ALA A 127 -7.98 -13.52 1.38
N CYS A 128 -8.55 -14.63 0.94
CA CYS A 128 -9.97 -14.93 1.06
C CYS A 128 -10.22 -15.99 2.14
N ILE A 129 -11.12 -15.70 3.09
CA ILE A 129 -11.61 -16.65 4.10
C ILE A 129 -13.05 -17.12 3.85
N GLU A 130 -13.62 -16.86 2.67
CA GLU A 130 -15.01 -17.20 2.37
C GLU A 130 -15.25 -18.71 2.46
N GLY A 131 -16.36 -19.09 3.11
CA GLY A 131 -16.76 -20.49 3.23
C GLY A 131 -16.13 -21.24 4.40
N TYR A 132 -15.28 -20.58 5.21
CA TYR A 132 -14.73 -21.14 6.44
C TYR A 132 -15.34 -20.48 7.67
N ILE A 133 -15.36 -21.21 8.78
CA ILE A 133 -15.60 -20.66 10.11
C ILE A 133 -14.29 -20.06 10.59
N ASP A 134 -14.29 -18.75 10.78
CA ASP A 134 -13.12 -18.03 11.28
C ASP A 134 -13.03 -18.14 12.81
N LEU A 135 -11.90 -18.65 13.27
CA LEU A 135 -11.57 -18.82 14.69
C LEU A 135 -10.61 -17.73 15.18
N GLY A 136 -10.32 -16.72 14.35
CA GLY A 136 -9.45 -15.60 14.67
C GLY A 136 -8.06 -16.07 15.08
N ASP A 137 -7.64 -15.68 16.28
CA ASP A 137 -6.36 -16.06 16.88
C ASP A 137 -6.45 -17.20 17.91
N GLY A 138 -7.61 -17.88 17.95
CA GLY A 138 -7.90 -18.98 18.86
C GLY A 138 -8.15 -18.58 20.31
N THR A 139 -8.42 -17.30 20.60
CA THR A 139 -8.70 -16.83 21.98
C THR A 139 -10.20 -16.74 22.31
N ASP A 140 -11.08 -16.60 21.31
CA ASP A 140 -12.53 -16.50 21.55
C ASP A 140 -13.12 -17.87 21.90
N THR A 141 -13.19 -18.14 23.21
CA THR A 141 -13.77 -19.39 23.71
C THR A 141 -15.26 -19.53 23.40
N THR A 142 -15.99 -18.45 23.14
CA THR A 142 -17.42 -18.52 22.77
C THR A 142 -17.58 -19.16 21.41
N ILE A 143 -16.82 -18.68 20.42
CA ILE A 143 -16.80 -19.24 19.05
C ILE A 143 -16.27 -20.67 19.07
N LEU A 144 -15.17 -20.93 19.77
CA LEU A 144 -14.62 -22.29 19.88
C LEU A 144 -15.66 -23.26 20.48
N ASN A 145 -16.43 -22.83 21.48
CA ASN A 145 -17.45 -23.68 22.11
C ASN A 145 -18.68 -23.91 21.22
N SER A 146 -19.08 -22.94 20.42
CA SER A 146 -20.24 -23.09 19.52
C SER A 146 -19.91 -23.95 18.31
N GLU A 147 -18.69 -23.82 17.77
CA GLU A 147 -18.31 -24.44 16.49
C GLU A 147 -17.62 -25.80 16.64
N ILE A 148 -16.96 -26.04 17.78
CA ILE A 148 -16.20 -27.26 18.07
C ILE A 148 -16.87 -28.03 19.21
N GLN A 149 -17.82 -28.90 18.85
CA GLN A 149 -18.69 -29.60 19.82
C GLN A 149 -18.29 -31.06 20.06
N SER A 150 -17.36 -31.60 19.28
CA SER A 150 -16.98 -33.02 19.32
C SER A 150 -15.49 -33.23 19.07
N LYS A 151 -14.98 -34.42 19.44
CA LYS A 151 -13.63 -34.87 19.04
C LYS A 151 -13.41 -34.89 17.53
N SER A 152 -14.46 -35.12 16.74
CA SER A 152 -14.38 -35.09 15.28
C SER A 152 -14.15 -33.66 14.77
N ASP A 153 -14.89 -32.68 15.30
CA ASP A 153 -14.70 -31.26 14.95
C ASP A 153 -13.31 -30.78 15.31
N TYR A 154 -12.81 -31.20 16.49
CA TYR A 154 -11.47 -30.86 16.94
C TYR A 154 -10.38 -31.48 16.05
N ALA A 155 -10.56 -32.72 15.58
CA ALA A 155 -9.63 -33.34 14.63
C ALA A 155 -9.62 -32.60 13.28
N ILE A 156 -10.78 -32.16 12.78
CA ILE A 156 -10.87 -31.32 11.57
C ILE A 156 -10.14 -29.99 11.79
N LEU A 157 -10.37 -29.33 12.93
CA LEU A 157 -9.67 -28.10 13.30
C LEU A 157 -8.16 -28.27 13.26
N LEU A 158 -7.62 -29.32 13.86
CA LEU A 158 -6.16 -29.54 13.89
C LEU A 158 -5.60 -29.80 12.49
N ASN A 159 -6.33 -30.51 11.63
CA ASN A 159 -5.93 -30.72 10.24
C ASN A 159 -5.94 -29.42 9.42
N ASP A 160 -6.94 -28.57 9.63
CA ASP A 160 -7.01 -27.27 8.96
C ASP A 160 -5.90 -26.35 9.47
N LEU A 161 -5.61 -26.35 10.77
CA LEU A 161 -4.49 -25.60 11.34
C LEU A 161 -3.13 -26.10 10.81
N ASP A 162 -2.95 -27.41 10.65
CA ASP A 162 -1.79 -28.00 9.97
C ASP A 162 -1.66 -27.51 8.52
N TYR A 163 -2.79 -27.32 7.82
CA TYR A 163 -2.79 -26.76 6.48
C TYR A 163 -2.30 -25.32 6.49
N TRP A 164 -2.92 -24.46 7.31
CA TRP A 164 -2.57 -23.04 7.40
C TRP A 164 -1.14 -22.80 7.92
N GLU A 165 -0.65 -23.59 8.87
CA GLU A 165 0.73 -23.47 9.41
C GLU A 165 1.81 -23.78 8.37
N LYS A 166 1.53 -24.72 7.46
CA LYS A 166 2.43 -25.09 6.37
C LYS A 166 2.28 -24.16 5.17
N GLY A 167 1.08 -23.64 4.94
CA GLY A 167 0.75 -22.81 3.80
C GLY A 167 0.24 -23.61 2.59
N SER A 168 -0.48 -22.92 1.70
CA SER A 168 -1.11 -23.50 0.52
C SER A 168 -0.08 -23.90 -0.56
N TYR A 169 0.98 -23.10 -0.70
CA TYR A 169 2.02 -23.30 -1.73
C TYR A 169 3.02 -24.41 -1.39
N SER A 170 3.14 -24.77 -0.10
CA SER A 170 3.90 -25.95 0.32
C SER A 170 3.10 -27.25 0.19
N GLN A 171 1.79 -27.17 -0.08
CA GLN A 171 0.87 -28.31 -0.12
C GLN A 171 -0.09 -28.25 -1.32
N PRO A 172 0.43 -28.32 -2.55
CA PRO A 172 -0.40 -28.20 -3.76
C PRO A 172 -1.51 -29.26 -3.78
N GLY A 173 -2.73 -28.81 -4.11
CA GLY A 173 -3.92 -29.68 -4.20
C GLY A 173 -4.62 -29.96 -2.87
N LYS A 174 -4.09 -29.49 -1.74
CA LYS A 174 -4.78 -29.54 -0.45
C LYS A 174 -5.52 -28.24 -0.17
N LYS A 175 -6.59 -28.33 0.63
CA LYS A 175 -7.38 -27.19 1.11
C LYS A 175 -7.78 -27.43 2.56
N PRO A 176 -8.07 -26.37 3.35
CA PRO A 176 -8.74 -26.53 4.62
C PRO A 176 -10.16 -27.07 4.38
N HIS A 177 -10.71 -27.77 5.38
CA HIS A 177 -12.03 -28.38 5.30
C HIS A 177 -13.14 -27.47 5.81
N LYS A 178 -12.91 -26.77 6.94
CA LYS A 178 -13.96 -26.06 7.67
C LYS A 178 -13.49 -24.76 8.34
N TYR A 179 -12.26 -24.69 8.85
CA TYR A 179 -11.83 -23.57 9.69
C TYR A 179 -10.74 -22.71 9.05
N ALA A 180 -10.79 -21.42 9.36
CA ALA A 180 -9.77 -20.42 9.03
C ALA A 180 -9.35 -19.66 10.30
N PHE A 181 -8.24 -18.93 10.20
CA PHE A 181 -7.65 -18.21 11.32
C PHE A 181 -7.22 -16.81 10.85
N GLU A 182 -8.14 -15.84 10.92
CA GLU A 182 -7.95 -14.49 10.38
C GLU A 182 -6.63 -13.85 10.85
N SER A 183 -6.25 -13.98 12.14
CA SER A 183 -4.99 -13.40 12.64
C SER A 183 -3.75 -13.89 11.88
N GLY A 184 -3.68 -15.19 11.59
CA GLY A 184 -2.59 -15.76 10.79
C GLY A 184 -2.61 -15.23 9.36
N ILE A 185 -3.79 -15.24 8.74
CA ILE A 185 -3.98 -14.79 7.36
C ILE A 185 -3.61 -13.31 7.21
N LEU A 186 -4.08 -12.43 8.09
CA LEU A 186 -3.71 -11.01 8.08
C LEU A 186 -2.20 -10.79 8.22
N LYS A 187 -1.52 -11.63 9.00
CA LYS A 187 -0.07 -11.57 9.16
C LYS A 187 0.69 -12.05 7.92
N HIS A 188 0.16 -13.02 7.17
CA HIS A 188 0.66 -13.42 5.85
C HIS A 188 0.52 -12.27 4.85
N GLU A 189 -0.67 -11.70 4.73
CA GLU A 189 -0.94 -10.57 3.83
C GLU A 189 -0.11 -9.33 4.19
N ASN A 190 0.22 -9.13 5.48
CA ASN A 190 1.12 -8.06 5.91
C ASN A 190 2.53 -8.22 5.35
N LYS A 191 2.97 -9.46 5.12
CA LYS A 191 4.27 -9.74 4.53
C LYS A 191 4.28 -9.41 3.04
N HIS A 192 3.23 -9.77 2.28
CA HIS A 192 3.07 -9.28 0.90
C HIS A 192 3.10 -7.76 0.83
N PHE A 193 2.34 -7.10 1.72
CA PHE A 193 2.36 -5.65 1.82
C PHE A 193 3.77 -5.08 2.02
N GLN A 194 4.57 -5.66 2.92
CA GLN A 194 5.95 -5.23 3.14
C GLN A 194 6.84 -5.41 1.90
N ILE A 195 6.64 -6.48 1.14
CA ILE A 195 7.39 -6.75 -0.10
C ILE A 195 7.03 -5.71 -1.17
N ASP A 196 5.73 -5.49 -1.40
CA ASP A 196 5.25 -4.51 -2.37
C ASP A 196 5.66 -3.08 -1.98
N SER A 197 5.65 -2.78 -0.68
CA SER A 197 6.11 -1.50 -0.14
C SER A 197 7.53 -1.15 -0.58
N VAL A 198 8.44 -2.12 -0.45
CA VAL A 198 9.85 -1.96 -0.86
C VAL A 198 9.95 -1.79 -2.37
N TYR A 199 9.16 -2.55 -3.13
CA TYR A 199 9.12 -2.42 -4.58
C TYR A 199 8.68 -1.02 -5.03
N VAL A 200 7.60 -0.49 -4.47
CA VAL A 200 7.08 0.85 -4.80
C VAL A 200 8.11 1.93 -4.50
N VAL A 201 8.74 1.90 -3.32
CA VAL A 201 9.77 2.87 -2.94
C VAL A 201 10.94 2.85 -3.94
N ASN A 202 11.44 1.67 -4.31
CA ASN A 202 12.54 1.53 -5.25
C ASN A 202 12.16 2.01 -6.66
N THR A 203 10.98 1.62 -7.13
CA THR A 203 10.46 1.99 -8.45
C THR A 203 10.35 3.51 -8.58
N PHE A 204 9.76 4.16 -7.59
CA PHE A 204 9.55 5.59 -7.69
C PHE A 204 10.78 6.45 -7.38
N ASN A 205 11.69 6.00 -6.52
CA ASN A 205 12.99 6.65 -6.38
C ASN A 205 13.75 6.66 -7.72
N LYS A 206 13.68 5.57 -8.47
CA LYS A 206 14.24 5.51 -9.82
C LYS A 206 13.49 6.43 -10.78
N PHE A 207 12.15 6.39 -10.78
CA PHE A 207 11.32 7.27 -11.61
C PHE A 207 11.63 8.76 -11.41
N PHE A 208 11.77 9.22 -10.16
CA PHE A 208 12.11 10.62 -9.88
C PHE A 208 13.51 10.99 -10.38
N LEU A 209 14.46 10.07 -10.26
CA LEU A 209 15.80 10.26 -10.81
C LEU A 209 15.77 10.33 -12.34
N ASP A 210 15.00 9.45 -12.99
CA ASP A 210 14.86 9.40 -14.45
C ASP A 210 14.18 10.67 -14.98
N LEU A 211 13.13 11.16 -14.30
CA LEU A 211 12.50 12.45 -14.59
C LEU A 211 13.51 13.60 -14.47
N PHE A 212 14.23 13.67 -13.35
CA PHE A 212 15.21 14.73 -13.08
C PHE A 212 16.33 14.80 -14.12
N ASN A 213 16.78 13.64 -14.63
CA ASN A 213 17.87 13.57 -15.60
C ASN A 213 17.39 13.77 -17.04
N SER A 214 16.17 13.32 -17.38
CA SER A 214 15.72 13.26 -18.77
C SER A 214 14.86 14.46 -19.19
N TRP A 215 14.27 15.19 -18.24
CA TRP A 215 13.33 16.29 -18.50
C TRP A 215 13.98 17.61 -18.11
N ILE A 216 14.87 18.08 -18.99
CA ILE A 216 15.58 19.35 -18.83
C ILE A 216 14.64 20.48 -19.27
N LEU A 217 14.22 21.30 -18.31
CA LEU A 217 13.34 22.45 -18.52
C LEU A 217 14.10 23.73 -18.18
N ASP A 218 14.85 24.26 -19.15
CA ASP A 218 15.70 25.43 -18.91
C ASP A 218 14.87 26.71 -18.76
N LYS A 219 15.24 27.56 -17.79
CA LYS A 219 14.58 28.87 -17.59
C LYS A 219 14.72 29.80 -18.79
N SER A 220 15.79 29.63 -19.57
CA SER A 220 16.01 30.38 -20.82
C SER A 220 15.01 30.02 -21.91
N GLN A 221 14.41 28.83 -21.87
CA GLN A 221 13.37 28.39 -22.80
C GLN A 221 11.98 28.71 -22.29
N TYR A 222 11.78 28.62 -20.97
CA TYR A 222 10.50 28.88 -20.31
C TYR A 222 10.75 29.84 -19.15
N SER A 223 10.39 31.12 -19.32
CA SER A 223 10.66 32.14 -18.29
C SER A 223 9.74 31.99 -17.07
N CYS A 224 8.56 31.39 -17.26
CA CYS A 224 7.56 31.16 -16.23
C CYS A 224 7.31 29.65 -15.99
N PRO A 225 6.98 29.24 -14.75
CA PRO A 225 6.77 27.84 -14.40
C PRO A 225 5.56 27.21 -15.10
N GLU A 226 4.48 27.95 -15.29
CA GLU A 226 3.26 27.49 -15.97
C GLU A 226 3.52 27.12 -17.45
N ASP A 227 4.39 27.86 -18.14
CA ASP A 227 4.82 27.57 -19.50
C ASP A 227 5.67 26.29 -19.55
N ALA A 228 6.61 26.16 -18.61
CA ALA A 228 7.44 24.98 -18.50
C ALA A 228 6.60 23.73 -18.20
N LEU A 229 5.64 23.82 -17.30
CA LEU A 229 4.77 22.71 -16.90
C LEU A 229 3.83 22.33 -18.05
N SER A 230 3.11 23.29 -18.62
CA SER A 230 2.14 23.05 -19.69
C SER A 230 2.78 22.39 -20.92
N SER A 231 4.06 22.68 -21.20
CA SER A 231 4.80 22.05 -22.31
C SER A 231 4.99 20.53 -22.16
N LYS A 232 4.87 20.00 -20.94
CA LYS A 232 5.23 18.63 -20.57
C LYS A 232 4.18 17.90 -19.73
N GLU A 233 3.17 18.58 -19.23
CA GLU A 233 2.25 18.08 -18.22
C GLU A 233 1.59 16.75 -18.62
N GLU A 234 1.01 16.67 -19.83
CA GLU A 234 0.37 15.44 -20.32
C GLU A 234 1.35 14.26 -20.32
N SER A 235 2.59 14.51 -20.77
CA SER A 235 3.59 13.47 -20.87
C SER A 235 4.07 13.03 -19.47
N ILE A 236 4.21 13.96 -18.51
CA ILE A 236 4.52 13.63 -17.11
C ILE A 236 3.40 12.78 -16.53
N ARG A 237 2.13 13.18 -16.73
CA ARG A 237 0.97 12.44 -16.22
C ARG A 237 0.88 11.02 -16.80
N VAL A 238 1.12 10.84 -18.10
CA VAL A 238 1.18 9.51 -18.73
C VAL A 238 2.31 8.68 -18.14
N PHE A 239 3.50 9.26 -17.99
CA PHE A 239 4.65 8.55 -17.43
C PHE A 239 4.42 8.12 -15.98
N THR A 240 3.90 9.02 -15.13
CA THR A 240 3.47 8.71 -13.76
C THR A 240 2.41 7.61 -13.73
N SER A 241 1.40 7.68 -14.59
CA SER A 241 0.32 6.68 -14.66
C SER A 241 0.86 5.29 -15.01
N ASN A 242 1.83 5.21 -15.92
CA ASN A 242 2.46 3.96 -16.30
C ASN A 242 3.24 3.35 -15.13
N GLU A 243 3.99 4.15 -14.38
CA GLU A 243 4.73 3.64 -13.22
C GLU A 243 3.81 3.17 -12.08
N ILE A 244 2.70 3.88 -11.83
CA ILE A 244 1.68 3.43 -10.88
C ILE A 244 1.09 2.08 -11.35
N SER A 245 0.79 1.96 -12.64
CA SER A 245 0.23 0.73 -13.22
C SER A 245 1.22 -0.44 -13.15
N ASN A 246 2.51 -0.19 -13.35
CA ASN A 246 3.56 -1.19 -13.18
C ASN A 246 3.64 -1.70 -11.73
N CYS A 247 3.47 -0.83 -10.75
CA CYS A 247 3.39 -1.22 -9.34
C CYS A 247 2.16 -2.08 -9.05
N PHE A 248 1.01 -1.71 -9.61
CA PHE A 248 -0.24 -2.49 -9.47
C PHE A 248 -0.12 -3.89 -10.10
N LEU A 249 0.50 -3.98 -11.27
CA LEU A 249 0.67 -5.22 -12.02
C LEU A 249 1.93 -6.01 -11.64
N ARG A 250 2.69 -5.58 -10.62
CA ARG A 250 3.97 -6.20 -10.24
C ARG A 250 3.81 -7.70 -10.06
N TYR A 251 2.88 -8.10 -9.18
CA TYR A 251 2.70 -9.50 -8.83
C TYR A 251 2.28 -10.33 -10.06
N ASP A 252 1.37 -9.82 -10.90
CA ASP A 252 0.93 -10.50 -12.12
C ASP A 252 2.07 -10.74 -13.11
N ASN A 253 3.01 -9.79 -13.18
CA ASN A 253 4.19 -9.83 -14.05
C ASN A 253 5.32 -10.74 -13.54
N LEU A 254 5.25 -11.24 -12.30
CA LEU A 254 6.20 -12.22 -11.78
C LEU A 254 6.07 -13.56 -12.50
N LYS A 255 7.19 -14.25 -12.69
CA LYS A 255 7.21 -15.65 -13.14
C LYS A 255 6.61 -16.55 -12.07
N ASP A 256 6.04 -17.69 -12.46
CA ASP A 256 5.40 -18.62 -11.52
C ASP A 256 6.30 -19.05 -10.35
N TRP A 257 7.61 -19.21 -10.60
CA TRP A 257 8.56 -19.56 -9.54
C TRP A 257 8.83 -18.39 -8.58
N GLU A 258 8.75 -17.15 -9.05
CA GLU A 258 8.88 -15.94 -8.22
C GLU A 258 7.65 -15.78 -7.33
N LYS A 259 6.44 -15.93 -7.90
CA LYS A 259 5.18 -15.96 -7.16
C LYS A 259 5.22 -17.02 -6.06
N LYS A 260 5.59 -18.25 -6.42
CA LYS A 260 5.72 -19.35 -5.46
C LYS A 260 6.72 -19.05 -4.34
N ASN A 261 7.89 -18.49 -4.67
CA ASN A 261 8.90 -18.18 -3.66
C ASN A 261 8.44 -17.07 -2.70
N GLU A 262 7.76 -16.05 -3.22
CA GLU A 262 7.19 -14.97 -2.42
C GLU A 262 6.16 -15.49 -1.42
N GLU A 263 5.28 -16.38 -1.87
CA GLU A 263 4.26 -17.01 -1.03
C GLU A 263 4.87 -17.93 0.03
N LEU A 264 5.92 -18.68 -0.33
CA LEU A 264 6.66 -19.50 0.63
C LEU A 264 7.37 -18.65 1.70
N ASP A 265 7.89 -17.46 1.34
CA ASP A 265 8.46 -16.51 2.31
C ASP A 265 7.37 -15.97 3.25
N CYS A 266 6.18 -15.67 2.72
CA CYS A 266 5.02 -15.26 3.50
C CYS A 266 4.55 -16.37 4.46
N ASP A 267 4.40 -17.61 3.97
CA ASP A 267 4.07 -18.80 4.76
C ASP A 267 5.11 -19.05 5.88
N GLN A 268 6.40 -18.86 5.57
CA GLN A 268 7.48 -19.01 6.54
C GLN A 268 7.42 -17.90 7.61
N TYR A 269 7.14 -16.67 7.21
CA TYR A 269 7.01 -15.52 8.10
C TYR A 269 5.85 -15.67 9.09
N VAL A 270 4.71 -16.20 8.65
CA VAL A 270 3.51 -16.36 9.48
C VAL A 270 3.56 -17.59 10.40
N ARG A 271 4.35 -18.62 10.07
CA ARG A 271 4.40 -19.89 10.84
C ARG A 271 4.45 -19.75 12.37
N PRO A 272 5.23 -18.82 12.98
CA PRO A 272 5.21 -18.62 14.43
C PRO A 272 3.83 -18.23 14.99
N GLU A 273 3.02 -17.47 14.24
CA GLU A 273 1.65 -17.10 14.61
C GLU A 273 0.75 -18.33 14.70
N TYR A 274 0.79 -19.19 13.67
CA TYR A 274 0.00 -20.42 13.68
C TYR A 274 0.38 -21.37 14.83
N LYS A 275 1.65 -21.37 15.24
CA LYS A 275 2.08 -22.11 16.44
C LYS A 275 1.49 -21.53 17.73
N ILE A 276 1.39 -20.21 17.83
CA ILE A 276 0.73 -19.54 18.96
C ILE A 276 -0.76 -19.89 18.99
N ILE A 277 -1.44 -19.80 17.85
CA ILE A 277 -2.85 -20.18 17.68
C ILE A 277 -3.07 -21.65 18.08
N ARG A 278 -2.20 -22.56 17.61
CA ARG A 278 -2.22 -23.98 17.98
C ARG A 278 -2.17 -24.17 19.48
N ASN A 279 -1.20 -23.53 20.15
CA ASN A 279 -1.05 -23.66 21.59
C ASN A 279 -2.29 -23.16 22.34
N ARG A 280 -2.88 -22.05 21.91
CA ARG A 280 -4.11 -21.50 22.52
C ARG A 280 -5.28 -22.47 22.39
N ILE A 281 -5.49 -23.03 21.19
CA ILE A 281 -6.58 -23.97 20.93
C ILE A 281 -6.36 -25.30 21.67
N GLN A 282 -5.12 -25.81 21.71
CA GLN A 282 -4.80 -27.01 22.48
C GLN A 282 -5.03 -26.81 23.98
N ASN A 283 -4.65 -25.65 24.53
CA ASN A 283 -4.92 -25.31 25.92
C ASN A 283 -6.40 -25.14 26.23
N TRP A 284 -7.19 -24.59 25.30
CA TRP A 284 -8.64 -24.53 25.45
C TRP A 284 -9.25 -25.94 25.46
N ALA A 285 -8.79 -26.83 24.58
CA ALA A 285 -9.31 -28.19 24.45
C ALA A 285 -9.04 -29.09 25.68
N THR A 286 -8.03 -28.81 26.51
CA THR A 286 -7.79 -29.60 27.74
C THR A 286 -8.94 -29.46 28.76
N ASN A 287 -9.69 -28.36 28.71
CA ASN A 287 -10.79 -28.07 29.64
C ASN A 287 -12.15 -28.60 29.16
N LYS A 288 -12.14 -29.48 28.16
CA LYS A 288 -13.35 -29.93 27.48
C LYS A 288 -13.70 -31.36 27.82
N SER A 289 -14.98 -31.54 28.14
CA SER A 289 -15.59 -32.84 28.43
C SER A 289 -16.27 -33.48 27.22
N TRP A 290 -16.18 -32.83 26.05
CA TRP A 290 -16.67 -33.35 24.78
C TRP A 290 -15.78 -34.45 24.19
#